data_AF-A0A2K9F838-F1
#
_entry.id   AF-A0A2K9F838-F1
#
_cell.length_a   1.000
_cell.length_b   1.000
_cell.length_c   1.000
_cell.angle_alpha   90.00
_cell.angle_beta   90.00
_cell.angle_gamma   90.00
#
_symmetry.space_group_name_H-M   'P 1'
#
loop_
_entity.id
_entity.type
_entity.pdbx_description
1 polymer ?
#
loop_
_entity_poly.entity_id
_entity_poly.type
_entity_poly.pdbx_seq_one_letter_code
_entity_poly.pdbx_strand_id
1 'polypeptide(L)' 'MAGMQENRARNAVYRQTIRELNSLTERDLSDLGIHRSMIRRIALEAAYGTAK' A
#
# COMPACT_ATOMS: atom_id res chain seq x y z
N MET A 1 -13.82 17.87 13.38
CA MET A 1 -13.99 16.58 12.66
C MET A 1 -13.02 16.39 11.47
N ALA A 2 -11.85 17.07 11.42
CA ALA A 2 -10.94 16.98 10.26
C ALA A 2 -10.13 15.67 10.23
N GLY A 3 -9.61 15.20 11.38
CA GLY A 3 -8.74 14.02 11.44
C GLY A 3 -9.41 12.68 11.10
N MET A 4 -10.73 12.55 11.27
CA MET A 4 -11.44 11.32 10.89
C MET A 4 -11.52 11.11 9.38
N GLN A 5 -11.66 12.20 8.61
CA GLN A 5 -11.69 12.11 7.14
C GLN A 5 -10.31 11.76 6.59
N GLU A 6 -9.27 12.37 7.15
CA GLU A 6 -7.88 12.10 6.79
C GLU A 6 -7.48 10.65 7.08
N ASN A 7 -7.79 10.14 8.29
CA ASN A 7 -7.52 8.74 8.62
C ASN A 7 -8.27 7.76 7.71
N ARG A 8 -9.50 8.09 7.31
CA ARG A 8 -10.27 7.28 6.34
C ARG A 8 -9.63 7.29 4.96
N ALA A 9 -9.15 8.44 4.49
CA ALA A 9 -8.46 8.57 3.22
C ALA A 9 -7.16 7.74 3.20
N ARG A 10 -6.33 7.84 4.24
CA ARG A 10 -5.10 7.03 4.36
C ARG A 10 -5.40 5.53 4.40
N ASN A 11 -6.42 5.10 5.17
CA ASN A 11 -6.83 3.70 5.19
C ASN A 11 -7.40 3.22 3.84
N ALA A 12 -8.07 4.09 3.08
CA ALA A 12 -8.54 3.74 1.74
C ALA A 12 -7.37 3.46 0.80
N VAL A 13 -6.35 4.33 0.79
CA VAL A 13 -5.11 4.15 0.02
C VAL A 13 -4.42 2.85 0.43
N TYR A 14 -4.21 2.62 1.72
CA TYR A 14 -3.58 1.39 2.22
C TYR A 14 -4.27 0.12 1.68
N ARG A 15 -5.59 0.04 1.86
CA ARG A 15 -6.37 -1.14 1.46
C ARG A 15 -6.41 -1.29 -0.06
N GLN A 16 -6.41 -0.19 -0.81
CA GLN A 16 -6.33 -0.21 -2.26
C GLN A 16 -4.98 -0.76 -2.73
N THR A 17 -3.85 -0.24 -2.22
CA THR A 17 -2.52 -0.72 -2.58
C THR A 17 -2.33 -2.19 -2.25
N ILE A 18 -2.80 -2.64 -1.07
CA ILE A 18 -2.76 -4.07 -0.71
C ILE A 18 -3.55 -4.92 -1.71
N ARG A 19 -4.74 -4.49 -2.12
CA ARG A 19 -5.59 -5.24 -3.04
C ARG A 19 -4.96 -5.35 -4.42
N GLU A 20 -4.47 -4.23 -4.95
CA GLU A 20 -3.84 -4.15 -6.26
C GLU A 20 -2.57 -5.01 -6.30
N LEU A 21 -1.65 -4.83 -5.34
CA LEU A 21 -0.41 -5.61 -5.32
C LEU A 21 -0.64 -7.11 -5.05
N ASN A 22 -1.64 -7.49 -4.26
CA ASN A 22 -1.97 -8.91 -4.07
C ASN A 22 -2.64 -9.54 -5.30
N SER A 23 -3.29 -8.74 -6.15
CA SER A 23 -3.88 -9.23 -7.40
C SER A 23 -2.83 -9.55 -8.47
N LEU A 24 -1.61 -9.06 -8.31
CA LEU A 24 -0.48 -9.33 -9.21
C LEU A 24 0.09 -10.73 -8.98
N THR A 25 0.59 -11.32 -10.07
CA THR A 25 1.30 -12.60 -10.02
C THR A 25 2.70 -12.42 -9.44
N GLU A 26 3.36 -13.53 -9.06
CA GLU A 26 4.78 -13.49 -8.65
C GLU A 26 5.68 -12.91 -9.75
N ARG A 27 5.36 -13.17 -11.02
CA ARG A 27 6.11 -12.63 -12.16
C ARG A 27 5.94 -11.12 -12.25
N ASP A 28 4.71 -10.62 -12.23
CA ASP A 28 4.45 -9.18 -12.30
C ASP A 28 5.12 -8.44 -11.12
N LEU A 29 5.06 -9.03 -9.92
CA LEU A 29 5.73 -8.49 -8.74
C LEU A 29 7.26 -8.51 -8.91
N SER A 30 7.82 -9.60 -9.43
CA SER A 30 9.26 -9.73 -9.70
C SER A 30 9.74 -8.73 -10.76
N ASP A 31 8.95 -8.51 -11.81
CA ASP A 31 9.27 -7.56 -12.88
C ASP A 31 9.30 -6.12 -12.36
N LEU A 32 8.48 -5.83 -11.33
CA LEU A 32 8.50 -4.56 -10.59
C LEU A 32 9.59 -4.51 -9.50
N GLY A 33 10.32 -5.59 -9.26
CA GLY A 33 11.31 -5.70 -8.18
C GLY A 33 10.69 -5.73 -6.78
N ILE A 34 9.44 -6.18 -6.65
CA ILE A 34 8.68 -6.22 -5.40
C ILE A 34 8.56 -7.67 -4.90
N HIS A 35 8.91 -7.92 -3.64
CA HIS A 35 8.58 -9.18 -2.98
C HIS A 35 7.21 -9.10 -2.27
N ARG A 36 6.48 -10.22 -2.16
CA ARG A 36 5.19 -10.27 -1.43
C ARG A 36 5.29 -9.76 0.02
N SER A 37 6.42 -9.99 0.68
CA SER A 37 6.67 -9.48 2.04
C SER A 37 6.72 -7.94 2.10
N MET A 38 7.07 -7.28 1.00
CA MET A 38 7.18 -5.82 0.89
C MET A 38 5.82 -5.15 0.68
N ILE A 39 4.79 -5.87 0.20
CA ILE A 39 3.47 -5.32 -0.11
C ILE A 39 2.88 -4.51 1.06
N ARG A 40 3.00 -5.04 2.29
CA ARG A 40 2.53 -4.32 3.49
C ARG A 40 3.29 -3.02 3.75
N ARG A 41 4.60 -3.04 3.56
CA ARG A 41 5.46 -1.86 3.75
C ARG A 41 5.15 -0.80 2.70
N ILE A 42 5.06 -1.18 1.43
CA ILE A 42 4.72 -0.27 0.32
C ILE A 42 3.35 0.35 0.53
N ALA A 43 2.35 -0.42 0.95
CA ALA A 43 1.03 0.10 1.24
C ALA A 43 1.02 1.10 2.42
N LEU A 44 1.84 0.86 3.46
CA LEU A 44 2.00 1.82 4.56
C LEU A 44 2.67 3.11 4.08
N GLU A 45 3.74 3.00 3.30
CA GLU A 45 4.46 4.16 2.73
C GLU A 45 3.55 4.98 1.80
N ALA A 46 2.73 4.32 0.97
CA ALA A 46 1.76 4.99 0.10
C ALA A 46 0.65 5.73 0.88
N ALA A 47 0.18 5.14 1.98
CA ALA A 47 -0.93 5.69 2.77
C ALA A 47 -0.52 6.78 3.76
N TYR A 48 0.66 6.65 4.38
CA TYR A 48 1.09 7.50 5.49
C TYR A 48 2.31 8.36 5.14
N GLY A 49 2.91 8.16 3.97
CA GLY A 49 4.21 8.72 3.62
C GLY A 49 5.35 7.95 4.30
N THR A 50 6.57 8.13 3.81
CA THR A 50 7.77 7.59 4.45
C THR A 50 7.86 8.20 5.85
N ALA A 51 7.62 7.41 6.90
CA ALA A 51 8.10 7.75 8.23
C ALA A 51 9.62 7.80 8.12
N LYS A 52 10.17 9.00 7.98
CA LYS A 52 11.60 9.25 7.96
C LYS A 52 12.18 9.03 9.34
#